data_AF-F0BB45-F1
#
_entry.id   AF-F0BB45-F1
#
_cell.length_a   1.000
_cell.length_b   1.000
_cell.length_c   1.000
_cell.angle_alpha   90.00
_cell.angle_beta   90.00
_cell.angle_gamma   90.00
#
_symmetry.space_group_name_H-M   'P 1'
#
loop_
_entity.id
_entity.type
_entity.pdbx_description
1 polymer ?
#
loop_
_entity_poly.entity_id
_entity_poly.type
_entity_poly.pdbx_seq_one_letter_code
_entity_poly.pdbx_strand_id
1 'polypeptide(L)'
;MQAKTPFASRFAARFLAAVVAMHLLVTLDLLFKFFPAKPEFLAMWGISGWAKLLWAATCAVGAVAVLLLRRRAWLGFFASIGFCVGLYFASVQLWGAVKGGFWLAVGVTALALIGAVRSNNSFKPNPLRGSA
;
A
#
# COMPACT_ATOMS: atom_id res chain seq x y z
N MET A 1 13.42 -12.84 -21.16
CA MET A 1 12.81 -11.55 -21.54
C MET A 1 12.08 -10.98 -20.33
N GLN A 2 12.52 -9.87 -19.75
CA GLN A 2 11.81 -9.20 -18.65
C GLN A 2 10.46 -8.69 -19.18
N ALA A 3 9.35 -9.32 -18.76
CA ALA A 3 8.02 -8.82 -19.05
C ALA A 3 7.94 -7.37 -18.55
N LYS A 4 7.71 -6.41 -19.46
CA LYS A 4 7.53 -5.01 -19.08
C LYS A 4 6.32 -4.95 -18.15
N THR A 5 6.55 -4.60 -16.89
CA THR A 5 5.47 -4.38 -15.92
C THR A 5 4.45 -3.38 -16.49
N PRO A 6 3.14 -3.70 -16.45
CA PRO A 6 2.13 -2.86 -17.07
C PRO A 6 2.10 -1.48 -16.41
N PHE A 7 1.84 -0.43 -17.22
CA PHE A 7 1.81 0.97 -16.78
C PHE A 7 0.95 1.16 -15.53
N ALA A 8 -0.23 0.52 -15.49
CA ALA A 8 -1.13 0.55 -14.34
C ALA A 8 -0.49 0.00 -13.05
N SER A 9 0.31 -1.08 -13.11
CA SER A 9 1.00 -1.64 -11.94
C SER A 9 2.12 -0.71 -11.46
N ARG A 10 2.81 -0.01 -12.37
CA ARG A 10 3.83 0.99 -12.01
C ARG A 10 3.21 2.22 -11.38
N PHE A 11 2.09 2.69 -11.93
CA PHE A 11 1.35 3.82 -11.39
C PHE A 11 0.77 3.46 -10.01
N ALA A 12 0.18 2.27 -9.85
CA ALA A 12 -0.27 1.74 -8.57
C ALA A 12 0.87 1.66 -7.55
N ALA A 13 2.05 1.17 -7.93
CA ALA A 13 3.20 1.10 -7.03
C ALA A 13 3.68 2.49 -6.59
N ARG A 14 3.69 3.49 -7.48
CA ARG A 14 4.06 4.88 -7.12
C ARG A 14 3.03 5.52 -6.21
N PHE A 15 1.75 5.31 -6.50
CA PHE A 15 0.66 5.87 -5.70
C PHE A 15 0.63 5.20 -4.32
N LEU A 16 0.79 3.88 -4.25
CA LEU A 16 0.95 3.15 -2.99
C LEU A 16 2.15 3.65 -2.20
N ALA A 17 3.29 3.91 -2.86
CA ALA A 17 4.48 4.41 -2.19
C ALA A 17 4.25 5.80 -1.57
N ALA A 18 3.54 6.70 -2.25
CA ALA A 18 3.17 8.00 -1.71
C ALA A 18 2.23 7.86 -0.49
N VAL A 19 1.23 6.98 -0.59
CA VAL A 19 0.32 6.68 0.54
C VAL A 19 1.11 6.12 1.72
N VAL A 20 1.95 5.10 1.51
CA VAL A 20 2.77 4.50 2.56
C VAL A 20 3.73 5.53 3.18
N ALA A 21 4.35 6.40 2.38
CA ALA A 21 5.21 7.46 2.89
C ALA A 21 4.47 8.42 3.83
N MET A 22 3.23 8.80 3.50
CA MET A 22 2.38 9.61 4.39
C MET A 22 2.07 8.88 5.71
N HIS A 23 1.84 7.57 5.68
CA HIS A 23 1.57 6.78 6.89
C HIS A 23 2.84 6.51 7.71
N LEU A 24 4.01 6.46 7.07
CA LEU A 24 5.32 6.43 7.73
C LEU A 24 5.61 7.74 8.46
N LEU A 25 5.22 8.90 7.90
CA LEU A 25 5.32 10.18 8.63
C LEU A 25 4.50 10.14 9.93
N VAL A 26 3.29 9.58 9.91
CA VAL A 26 2.50 9.37 11.13
C VAL A 26 3.22 8.43 12.10
N THR A 27 3.88 7.38 11.59
CA THR A 27 4.67 6.46 12.43
C THR A 27 5.84 7.17 13.10
N LEU A 28 6.56 8.02 12.36
CA LEU A 28 7.65 8.84 12.91
C LEU A 28 7.13 9.82 13.96
N ASP A 29 5.97 10.43 13.74
CA ASP A 29 5.36 11.32 14.73
C ASP A 29 4.98 10.59 16.02
N LEU A 30 4.40 9.40 15.92
CA LEU A 30 4.04 8.58 17.09
C LEU A 30 5.25 8.21 17.97
N LEU A 31 6.45 8.15 17.39
CA LEU A 31 7.70 7.78 18.06
C LEU A 31 8.47 9.01 18.56
N PHE A 32 8.57 10.05 17.72
CA PHE A 32 9.45 11.20 17.96
C PHE A 32 8.71 12.49 18.34
N LYS A 33 7.38 12.53 18.21
CA LYS A 33 6.52 13.67 18.58
C LYS A 33 6.97 14.99 17.92
N PHE A 34 7.14 14.97 16.60
CA PHE A 34 7.70 16.11 15.87
C PHE A 34 6.63 17.16 15.50
N PHE A 35 5.35 16.75 15.39
CA PHE A 35 4.27 17.69 15.14
C PHE A 35 3.98 18.57 16.36
N PRO A 36 3.45 19.79 16.16
CA PRO A 36 3.07 20.66 17.27
C PRO A 36 2.01 19.98 18.14
N ALA A 37 2.15 20.13 19.47
CA ALA A 37 1.30 19.53 20.50
C ALA A 37 -0.12 20.11 20.51
N LYS A 38 -0.87 19.93 19.42
CA LYS A 38 -2.30 20.18 19.34
C LYS A 38 -3.04 19.04 20.03
N PRO A 39 -4.26 19.28 20.56
CA PRO A 39 -5.03 18.26 21.27
C PRO A 39 -5.24 16.98 20.45
N GLU A 40 -5.35 17.09 19.13
CA GLU A 40 -5.47 15.95 18.22
C GLU A 40 -4.22 15.03 18.21
N PHE A 41 -3.01 15.61 18.19
CA PHE A 41 -1.76 14.85 18.20
C PHE A 41 -1.44 14.31 19.60
N LEU A 42 -1.77 15.06 20.65
CA LEU A 42 -1.63 14.60 22.03
C LEU A 42 -2.47 13.34 22.30
N ALA A 43 -3.73 13.32 21.83
CA ALA A 43 -4.59 12.15 21.92
C ALA A 43 -4.00 10.95 21.15
N MET A 44 -3.45 11.20 19.96
CA MET A 44 -2.80 10.18 19.15
C MET A 44 -1.53 9.61 19.81
N TRP A 45 -0.71 10.44 20.48
CA TRP A 45 0.49 9.97 21.17
C TRP A 45 0.17 9.16 22.43
N GLY A 46 -1.00 9.40 23.04
CA GLY A 46 -1.50 8.70 24.23
C GLY A 46 -2.07 7.31 23.98
N ILE A 47 -2.16 6.85 22.73
CA ILE A 47 -2.67 5.50 22.40
C ILE A 47 -1.74 4.40 22.90
N SER A 48 -2.30 3.19 23.03
CA SER A 48 -1.57 2.01 23.47
C SER A 48 -0.35 1.69 22.57
N GLY A 49 0.71 1.15 23.18
CA GLY A 49 1.89 0.69 22.43
C GLY A 49 1.55 -0.35 21.36
N TRP A 50 0.55 -1.20 21.62
CA TRP A 50 0.03 -2.17 20.65
C TRP A 50 -0.54 -1.53 19.39
N ALA A 51 -1.30 -0.42 19.52
CA ALA A 51 -1.81 0.31 18.37
C ALA A 51 -0.67 0.90 17.53
N LYS A 52 0.39 1.40 18.17
CA LYS A 52 1.59 1.91 17.49
C LYS A 52 2.34 0.80 16.74
N LEU A 53 2.50 -0.37 17.36
CA LEU A 53 3.12 -1.54 16.72
C LEU A 53 2.30 -2.04 15.54
N LEU A 54 0.97 -2.12 15.68
CA LEU A 54 0.06 -2.50 14.60
C LEU A 54 0.17 -1.53 13.42
N TRP A 55 0.24 -0.22 13.70
CA TRP A 55 0.41 0.82 12.69
C TRP A 55 1.74 0.68 11.94
N ALA A 56 2.85 0.50 12.67
CA ALA A 56 4.18 0.30 12.09
C ALA A 56 4.24 -0.99 11.24
N ALA A 57 3.67 -2.09 11.72
CA ALA A 57 3.58 -3.35 10.98
C ALA A 57 2.78 -3.18 9.67
N THR A 58 1.67 -2.43 9.73
CA THR A 58 0.86 -2.10 8.55
C THR A 58 1.69 -1.30 7.53
N CYS A 59 2.47 -0.32 7.98
CA CYS A 59 3.36 0.43 7.10
C CYS A 59 4.43 -0.47 6.44
N ALA A 60 4.98 -1.45 7.17
CA ALA A 60 5.91 -2.42 6.62
C ALA A 60 5.26 -3.30 5.54
N VAL A 61 4.03 -3.78 5.76
CA VAL A 61 3.24 -4.50 4.74
C VAL A 61 3.02 -3.64 3.50
N GLY A 62 2.71 -2.35 3.69
CA GLY A 62 2.58 -1.38 2.60
C GLY A 62 3.86 -1.24 1.77
N ALA A 63 5.02 -1.13 2.43
CA ALA A 63 6.32 -1.07 1.75
C ALA A 63 6.62 -2.36 0.96
N VAL A 64 6.32 -3.52 1.53
CA VAL A 64 6.44 -4.81 0.84
C VAL A 64 5.50 -4.88 -0.36
N ALA A 65 4.27 -4.40 -0.24
CA ALA A 65 3.30 -4.35 -1.34
C ALA A 65 3.80 -3.48 -2.50
N VAL A 66 4.44 -2.33 -2.23
CA VAL A 66 5.08 -1.49 -3.26
C VAL A 66 6.15 -2.26 -4.04
N LEU A 67 7.01 -3.00 -3.33
CA LEU A 67 8.07 -3.80 -3.95
C LEU A 67 7.47 -4.94 -4.79
N LEU A 68 6.44 -5.61 -4.28
CA LEU A 68 5.76 -6.71 -4.96
C LEU A 68 5.02 -6.23 -6.21
N LEU A 69 4.34 -5.07 -6.19
CA LEU A 69 3.68 -4.51 -7.37
C LEU A 69 4.65 -4.22 -8.53
N ARG A 70 5.94 -4.01 -8.24
CA ARG A 70 6.99 -3.85 -9.26
C ARG A 70 7.55 -5.17 -9.78
N ARG A 71 7.44 -6.27 -9.04
CA ARG A 71 8.05 -7.56 -9.39
C ARG A 71 7.02 -8.61 -9.85
N ARG A 72 5.88 -8.68 -9.17
CA ARG A 72 4.80 -9.66 -9.36
C ARG A 72 3.46 -9.01 -9.05
N ALA A 73 2.75 -8.54 -10.10
CA ALA A 73 1.54 -7.74 -9.96
C ALA A 73 0.45 -8.39 -9.09
N TRP A 74 0.20 -9.70 -9.24
CA TRP A 74 -0.78 -10.43 -8.43
C TRP A 74 -0.41 -10.52 -6.94
N LEU A 75 0.85 -10.83 -6.62
CA LEU A 75 1.30 -10.82 -5.21
C LEU A 75 1.25 -9.41 -4.63
N GLY A 76 1.57 -8.39 -5.43
CA GLY A 76 1.45 -7.00 -5.03
C GLY A 76 0.00 -6.60 -4.74
N PHE A 77 -0.96 -7.09 -5.52
CA PHE A 77 -2.39 -6.87 -5.29
C PHE A 77 -2.87 -7.53 -3.98
N PHE A 78 -2.52 -8.79 -3.72
CA PHE A 78 -2.88 -9.44 -2.45
C PHE A 78 -2.23 -8.74 -1.25
N ALA A 79 -0.97 -8.31 -1.39
CA ALA A 79 -0.30 -7.51 -0.37
C ALA A 79 -0.97 -6.14 -0.16
N SER A 80 -1.49 -5.50 -1.22
CA SER A 80 -2.22 -4.23 -1.08
C SER A 80 -3.59 -4.40 -0.40
N ILE A 81 -4.26 -5.56 -0.58
CA ILE A 81 -5.45 -5.90 0.23
C ILE A 81 -5.07 -6.02 1.70
N GLY A 82 -4.01 -6.76 2.01
CA GLY A 82 -3.51 -6.91 3.38
C GLY A 82 -3.16 -5.55 4.01
N PHE A 83 -2.53 -4.66 3.25
CA PHE A 83 -2.29 -3.28 3.66
C PHE A 83 -3.60 -2.53 3.95
N CYS A 84 -4.60 -2.57 3.06
CA CYS A 84 -5.91 -1.93 3.27
C CYS A 84 -6.62 -2.42 4.54
N VAL A 85 -6.66 -3.74 4.75
CA VAL A 85 -7.30 -4.34 5.92
C VAL A 85 -6.56 -3.94 7.20
N GLY A 86 -5.22 -4.01 7.19
CA GLY A 86 -4.41 -3.53 8.31
C GLY A 86 -4.65 -2.06 8.61
N LEU A 87 -4.72 -1.23 7.56
CA LEU A 87 -4.95 0.21 7.67
C LEU A 87 -6.31 0.53 8.28
N TYR A 88 -7.34 -0.25 7.96
CA TYR A 88 -8.67 -0.09 8.54
C TYR A 88 -8.62 -0.29 10.06
N PHE A 89 -8.13 -1.44 10.52
CA PHE A 89 -8.05 -1.73 11.95
C PHE A 89 -7.12 -0.77 12.68
N ALA A 90 -5.96 -0.46 12.09
CA ALA A 90 -5.01 0.46 12.67
C ALA A 90 -5.58 1.88 12.76
N SER A 91 -6.31 2.36 11.74
CA SER A 91 -6.96 3.68 11.75
C SER A 91 -8.07 3.77 12.80
N VAL A 92 -8.88 2.73 12.94
CA VAL A 92 -9.92 2.69 13.99
C VAL A 92 -9.29 2.75 15.38
N GLN A 93 -8.17 2.05 15.61
CA GLN A 93 -7.46 2.11 16.88
C GLN A 93 -6.77 3.47 17.13
N LEU A 94 -6.32 4.14 16.07
CA LEU A 94 -5.55 5.38 16.18
C LEU A 94 -6.44 6.62 16.32
N TRP A 95 -7.57 6.65 15.59
CA TRP A 95 -8.44 7.82 15.47
C TRP A 95 -9.90 7.55 15.84
N GLY A 96 -10.28 6.32 16.18
CA GLY A 96 -11.68 5.92 16.39
C GLY A 96 -12.52 5.90 15.11
N ALA A 97 -11.94 6.24 13.96
CA ALA A 97 -12.65 6.36 12.69
C ALA A 97 -11.72 6.14 11.49
N VAL A 98 -12.31 5.80 10.36
CA VAL A 98 -11.60 5.63 9.09
C VAL A 98 -11.43 6.98 8.41
N LYS A 99 -10.19 7.43 8.22
CA LYS A 99 -9.88 8.72 7.58
C LYS A 99 -9.58 8.58 6.08
N GLY A 100 -9.47 9.71 5.38
CA GLY A 100 -9.25 9.78 3.93
C GLY A 100 -8.07 8.94 3.40
N GLY A 101 -7.02 8.74 4.20
CA GLY A 101 -5.88 7.89 3.86
C GLY A 101 -6.26 6.44 3.51
N PHE A 102 -7.31 5.91 4.14
CA PHE A 102 -7.85 4.58 3.82
C PHE A 102 -8.51 4.52 2.45
N TRP A 103 -9.33 5.51 2.10
CA TRP A 103 -9.99 5.56 0.80
C TRP A 103 -8.99 5.69 -0.36
N LEU A 104 -7.88 6.37 -0.13
CA LEU A 104 -6.76 6.39 -1.07
C LEU A 104 -6.16 4.99 -1.25
N ALA A 105 -5.95 4.23 -0.16
CA ALA A 105 -5.45 2.86 -0.24
C ALA A 105 -6.42 1.91 -0.97
N VAL A 106 -7.73 2.09 -0.81
CA VAL A 106 -8.76 1.35 -1.58
C VAL A 106 -8.63 1.65 -3.07
N GLY A 107 -8.50 2.93 -3.45
CA GLY A 107 -8.29 3.33 -4.84
C GLY A 107 -7.00 2.75 -5.45
N VAL A 108 -5.91 2.74 -4.68
CA VAL A 108 -4.65 2.09 -5.07
C VAL A 108 -4.84 0.59 -5.30
N THR A 109 -5.62 -0.08 -4.45
CA THR A 109 -5.87 -1.52 -4.54
C THR A 109 -6.68 -1.87 -5.79
N ALA A 110 -7.68 -1.05 -6.14
CA ALA A 110 -8.41 -1.20 -7.39
C ALA A 110 -7.50 -1.03 -8.61
N LEU A 111 -6.60 -0.05 -8.58
CA LEU A 111 -5.62 0.18 -9.65
C LEU A 111 -4.61 -0.98 -9.76
N ALA A 112 -4.19 -1.56 -8.62
CA ALA A 112 -3.35 -2.75 -8.56
C ALA A 112 -4.05 -3.96 -9.19
N LEU A 113 -5.35 -4.14 -8.97
CA LEU A 113 -6.15 -5.18 -9.62
C LEU A 113 -6.14 -5.02 -11.15
N ILE A 114 -6.42 -3.81 -11.64
CA ILE A 114 -6.39 -3.52 -13.09
C ILE A 114 -5.00 -3.85 -13.66
N GLY A 115 -3.93 -3.50 -12.94
CA GLY A 115 -2.55 -3.83 -13.30
C GLY A 115 -2.29 -5.34 -13.35
N ALA A 116 -2.78 -6.09 -12.37
CA ALA A 116 -2.62 -7.55 -12.29
C ALA A 116 -3.37 -8.28 -13.41
N VAL A 117 -4.63 -7.88 -13.68
CA VAL A 117 -5.46 -8.45 -14.75
C VAL A 117 -4.84 -8.18 -16.13
N ARG A 118 -4.42 -6.94 -16.42
CA ARG A 118 -3.76 -6.61 -17.70
C ARG A 118 -2.40 -7.29 -17.87
N SER A 119 -1.67 -7.54 -16.78
CA SER A 119 -0.42 -8.30 -16.83
C SER A 119 -0.62 -9.75 -17.30
N ASN A 120 -1.77 -10.35 -16.95
CA ASN A 120 -2.09 -11.73 -17.29
C ASN A 120 -2.56 -11.87 -18.76
N ASN A 121 -3.31 -10.87 -19.24
CA ASN A 121 -3.82 -10.86 -20.62
C ASN A 121 -2.75 -10.47 -21.66
N SER A 122 -1.55 -10.05 -21.23
CA SER A 122 -0.41 -9.78 -22.13
C SER A 122 0.36 -11.04 -22.54
N PHE A 123 -0.24 -12.24 -22.38
CA PHE A 123 0.25 -13.47 -22.97
C PHE A 123 0.19 -13.33 -24.50
N LYS A 124 1.24 -12.77 -25.10
CA LYS A 124 1.42 -12.83 -26.54
C LYS A 124 1.48 -14.32 -26.91
N PRO A 125 0.62 -14.83 -27.80
CA PRO A 125 0.90 -16.12 -28.40
C PRO A 125 2.31 -16.02 -28.99
N ASN A 126 3.17 -16.97 -28.62
CA ASN A 126 4.44 -17.17 -29.29
C ASN A 126 4.10 -17.22 -30.79
N PRO A 127 4.60 -16.33 -31.66
CA PRO A 127 4.52 -16.62 -33.08
C PRO A 127 5.24 -17.96 -33.22
N LEU A 128 4.48 -18.99 -33.58
CA LEU A 128 5.01 -20.30 -33.87
C LEU A 128 6.13 -20.06 -34.88
N ARG A 129 7.36 -20.28 -34.39
CA ARG A 129 8.44 -21.00 -35.05
C ARG A 129 8.34 -20.94 -36.57
N GLY A 130 9.35 -20.32 -37.18
CA GLY A 130 9.64 -20.44 -38.61
C GLY A 130 9.18 -21.79 -39.14
N SER A 131 8.11 -21.73 -39.92
CA SER A 131 7.52 -22.85 -40.62
C SER A 131 7.58 -22.46 -42.07
N ALA A 132 8.61 -23.03 -42.73
CA ALA A 132 8.94 -23.00 -44.15
C ALA A 132 9.33 -21.64 -44.74
#